data_AF-A0A4R0I6D9-F1
#
_entry.id   AF-A0A4R0I6D9-F1
#
_cell.length_a   1.000
_cell.length_b   1.000
_cell.length_c   1.000
_cell.angle_alpha   90.00
_cell.angle_beta   90.00
_cell.angle_gamma   90.00
#
_symmetry.space_group_name_H-M   'P 1'
#
loop_
_entity.id
_entity.type
_entity.pdbx_description
1 polymer ?
#
loop_
_entity_poly.entity_id
_entity_poly.type
_entity_poly.pdbx_seq_one_letter_code
_entity_poly.pdbx_strand_id
1 'polypeptide(L)'
;MWPFTSEAAAAAWQQAYRSGGTQPWHLDPAQTALSFTTGFLDFDEIDLVVVKSVRGDEAYVSVGYRADGNPPSVAAVIHLARFGQGDDAPWEVVGTRDSRLTLTQPKYGAAASSPLTVGGRITGVDEAIRVDVRQASTGARLGTVSGVPAGGQAQPWSTQVTFQGATDPVIVVVASTGGHYQGVEAFAVTAIRTVD
;
A
#
# COMPACT_ATOMS: atom_id res chain seq x y z
N MET A 1 1.37 9.22 2.98
CA MET A 1 0.26 8.55 2.27
C MET A 1 -0.78 7.99 3.23
N TRP A 2 -0.43 7.06 4.11
CA TRP A 2 -1.37 6.50 5.10
C TRP A 2 -0.59 6.20 6.38
N PRO A 3 -1.14 6.46 7.58
CA PRO A 3 -2.54 6.82 7.86
C PRO A 3 -2.82 8.32 7.90
N PHE A 4 -1.78 9.15 7.90
CA PHE A 4 -1.92 10.60 8.02
C PHE A 4 -2.02 11.24 6.65
N THR A 5 -3.01 12.14 6.50
CA THR A 5 -3.22 12.91 5.27
C THR A 5 -2.43 14.23 5.25
N SER A 6 -1.79 14.60 6.38
CA SER A 6 -0.95 15.80 6.52
C SER A 6 -0.01 15.72 7.73
N GLU A 7 1.06 16.51 7.72
CA GLU A 7 1.98 16.67 8.86
C GLU A 7 1.24 17.15 10.12
N ALA A 8 0.26 18.06 9.95
CA ALA A 8 -0.56 18.56 11.04
C ALA A 8 -1.39 17.43 11.69
N ALA A 9 -1.92 16.49 10.90
CA ALA A 9 -2.64 15.34 11.42
C ALA A 9 -1.72 14.40 12.23
N ALA A 10 -0.50 14.17 11.75
CA ALA A 10 0.50 13.38 12.48
C ALA A 10 0.93 14.06 13.79
N ALA A 11 1.20 15.36 13.75
CA ALA A 11 1.55 16.14 14.94
C ALA A 11 0.42 16.17 15.98
N ALA A 12 -0.83 16.30 15.53
CA ALA A 12 -2.00 16.23 16.40
C ALA A 12 -2.13 14.84 17.06
N TRP A 13 -1.91 13.76 16.30
CA TRP A 13 -1.86 12.41 16.85
C TRP A 13 -0.73 12.26 17.88
N GLN A 14 0.49 12.72 17.59
CA GLN A 14 1.61 12.66 18.53
C GLN A 14 1.29 13.38 19.85
N GLN A 15 0.69 14.58 19.77
CA GLN A 15 0.30 15.35 20.95
C GLN A 15 -0.74 14.60 21.80
N ALA A 16 -1.73 13.99 21.16
CA ALA A 16 -2.73 13.17 21.84
C ALA A 16 -2.13 11.88 22.43
N TYR A 17 -1.18 11.26 21.73
CA TYR A 17 -0.47 10.07 22.21
C TYR A 17 0.29 10.38 23.51
N ARG A 18 1.01 11.51 23.58
CA ARG A 18 1.76 11.93 24.78
C ARG A 18 0.87 12.25 25.99
N SER A 19 -0.39 12.65 25.78
CA SER A 19 -1.29 13.08 26.85
C SER A 19 -2.16 11.95 27.43
N GLY A 20 -2.25 10.80 26.76
CA GLY A 20 -3.08 9.69 27.25
C GLY A 20 -3.05 8.39 26.45
N GLY A 21 -2.23 8.29 25.39
CA GLY A 21 -1.96 7.07 24.64
C GLY A 21 -3.16 6.43 23.94
N THR A 22 -3.38 6.74 22.66
CA THR A 22 -4.30 6.00 21.79
C THR A 22 -3.57 5.52 20.54
N GLN A 23 -3.99 4.36 19.99
CA GLN A 23 -3.43 3.79 18.76
C GLN A 23 -1.90 3.59 18.77
N PRO A 24 -1.33 2.86 19.75
CA PRO A 24 0.13 2.66 19.85
C PRO A 24 0.75 1.97 18.63
N TRP A 25 -0.08 1.33 17.79
CA TRP A 25 0.34 0.70 16.55
C TRP A 25 1.02 1.66 15.58
N HIS A 26 0.77 2.97 15.64
CA HIS A 26 1.47 3.97 14.82
C HIS A 26 2.98 4.06 15.14
N LEU A 27 3.43 3.57 16.30
CA LEU A 27 4.86 3.52 16.66
C LEU A 27 5.52 2.18 16.31
N ASP A 28 4.75 1.15 15.96
CA ASP A 28 5.26 -0.13 15.50
C ASP A 28 5.08 -0.26 13.99
N PRO A 29 6.18 -0.31 13.21
CA PRO A 29 6.08 -0.38 11.76
C PRO A 29 5.43 -1.69 11.29
N ALA A 30 5.55 -2.79 12.05
CA ALA A 30 4.91 -4.05 11.73
C ALA A 30 3.39 -3.98 11.90
N GLN A 31 2.92 -3.41 13.01
CA GLN A 31 1.48 -3.23 13.23
C GLN A 31 0.88 -2.19 12.28
N THR A 32 1.62 -1.13 11.97
CA THR A 32 1.21 -0.14 10.94
C THR A 32 1.08 -0.80 9.57
N ALA A 33 2.04 -1.62 9.16
CA ALA A 33 1.99 -2.36 7.91
C ALA A 33 0.77 -3.31 7.84
N LEU A 34 0.52 -4.11 8.89
CA LEU A 34 -0.67 -4.97 8.93
C LEU A 34 -1.98 -4.18 8.93
N SER A 35 -2.04 -3.08 9.68
CA SER A 35 -3.26 -2.24 9.74
C SER A 35 -3.56 -1.57 8.38
N PHE A 36 -2.51 -1.21 7.64
CA PHE A 36 -2.65 -0.76 6.25
C PHE A 36 -3.17 -1.90 5.36
N THR A 37 -2.60 -3.09 5.47
CA THR A 37 -2.93 -4.22 4.60
C THR A 37 -4.33 -4.79 4.86
N THR A 38 -4.65 -5.17 6.09
CA THR A 38 -5.94 -5.79 6.40
C THR A 38 -7.03 -4.73 6.57
N GLY A 39 -6.72 -3.59 7.17
CA GLY A 39 -7.71 -2.55 7.48
C GLY A 39 -7.98 -1.56 6.35
N PHE A 40 -6.95 -1.07 5.64
CA PHE A 40 -7.12 -0.06 4.59
C PHE A 40 -7.23 -0.65 3.18
N LEU A 41 -6.49 -1.72 2.89
CA LEU A 41 -6.57 -2.40 1.60
C LEU A 41 -7.65 -3.49 1.55
N ASP A 42 -8.20 -3.90 2.70
CA ASP A 42 -9.13 -5.01 2.86
C ASP A 42 -8.55 -6.36 2.40
N PHE A 43 -7.24 -6.56 2.55
CA PHE A 43 -6.54 -7.81 2.22
C PHE A 43 -6.41 -8.67 3.47
N ASP A 44 -7.55 -9.14 3.99
CA ASP A 44 -7.65 -9.86 5.27
C ASP A 44 -6.80 -11.14 5.33
N GLU A 45 -6.55 -11.79 4.18
CA GLU A 45 -5.69 -12.98 4.09
C GLU A 45 -4.19 -12.68 4.19
N ILE A 46 -3.78 -11.41 4.12
CA ILE A 46 -2.39 -10.98 4.28
C ILE A 46 -2.18 -10.46 5.70
N ASP A 47 -2.26 -11.37 6.66
CA ASP A 47 -2.29 -11.08 8.10
C ASP A 47 -0.96 -11.35 8.83
N LEU A 48 0.09 -11.76 8.09
CA LEU A 48 1.37 -12.17 8.67
C LEU A 48 2.50 -11.19 8.34
N VAL A 49 3.27 -10.82 9.35
CA VAL A 49 4.59 -10.21 9.16
C VAL A 49 5.64 -11.31 9.03
N VAL A 50 6.27 -11.39 7.87
CA VAL A 50 7.28 -12.41 7.55
C VAL A 50 8.67 -11.95 7.97
N VAL A 51 9.03 -10.72 7.63
CA VAL A 51 10.33 -10.10 7.93
C VAL A 51 10.14 -8.60 8.18
N LYS A 52 10.90 -8.04 9.11
CA LYS A 52 10.98 -6.59 9.37
C LYS A 52 12.43 -6.14 9.42
N SER A 53 12.71 -4.99 8.79
CA SER A 53 13.99 -4.27 8.92
C SER A 53 13.71 -2.79 9.16
N VAL A 54 14.33 -2.21 10.19
CA VAL A 54 14.26 -0.77 10.50
C VAL A 54 15.67 -0.17 10.40
N ARG A 55 15.80 0.98 9.75
CA ARG A 55 17.07 1.67 9.49
C ARG A 55 16.87 3.18 9.60
N GLY A 56 17.17 3.74 10.77
CA GLY A 56 16.88 5.15 11.06
C GLY A 56 15.39 5.43 10.93
N ASP A 57 15.05 6.39 10.07
CA ASP A 57 13.68 6.84 9.83
C ASP A 57 12.93 6.00 8.78
N GLU A 58 13.51 4.89 8.33
CA GLU A 58 12.93 4.03 7.30
C GLU A 58 12.70 2.61 7.84
N ALA A 59 11.61 1.99 7.42
CA ALA A 59 11.29 0.59 7.71
C ALA A 59 10.80 -0.15 6.46
N TYR A 60 11.18 -1.42 6.36
CA TYR A 60 10.74 -2.34 5.32
C TYR A 60 10.12 -3.56 5.99
N VAL A 61 8.83 -3.78 5.77
CA VAL A 61 8.06 -4.85 6.39
C VAL A 61 7.50 -5.75 5.30
N SER A 62 7.99 -6.98 5.25
CA SER A 62 7.43 -8.02 4.40
C SER A 62 6.16 -8.55 5.04
N VAL A 63 5.03 -8.31 4.39
CA VAL A 63 3.73 -8.88 4.77
C VAL A 63 3.38 -10.02 3.83
N GLY A 64 2.57 -10.96 4.33
CA GLY A 64 2.34 -12.20 3.63
C GLY A 64 1.27 -13.04 4.28
N TYR A 65 1.26 -14.30 3.88
CA TYR A 65 0.29 -15.30 4.28
C TYR A 65 0.98 -16.65 4.42
N ARG A 66 0.27 -17.63 4.98
CA ARG A 66 0.73 -19.01 5.05
C ARG A 66 -0.31 -19.92 4.41
N ALA A 67 0.02 -20.48 3.25
CA ALA A 67 -0.74 -21.58 2.67
C ALA A 67 -0.46 -22.88 3.46
N ASP A 68 -1.47 -23.75 3.56
CA ASP A 68 -1.37 -25.01 4.30
C ASP A 68 -0.17 -25.85 3.85
N GLY A 69 0.60 -26.34 4.83
CA GLY A 69 1.78 -27.16 4.60
C GLY A 69 3.00 -26.44 3.99
N ASN A 70 2.91 -25.12 3.75
CA ASN A 70 3.99 -24.33 3.17
C ASN A 70 4.63 -23.36 4.17
N PRO A 71 5.90 -22.96 3.96
CA PRO A 71 6.48 -21.80 4.63
C PRO A 71 5.68 -20.52 4.33
N PRO A 72 5.80 -19.47 5.17
CA PRO A 72 5.23 -18.15 4.86
C PRO A 72 5.65 -17.64 3.48
N SER A 73 4.67 -17.18 2.71
CA SER A 73 4.85 -16.49 1.43
C SER A 73 4.82 -14.99 1.65
N VAL A 74 5.68 -14.25 0.96
CA VAL A 74 5.67 -12.78 0.97
C VAL A 74 4.77 -12.27 -0.15
N ALA A 75 3.78 -11.46 0.18
CA ALA A 75 2.90 -10.81 -0.78
C ALA A 75 3.40 -9.43 -1.21
N ALA A 76 3.94 -8.66 -0.25
CA ALA A 76 4.59 -7.38 -0.54
C ALA A 76 5.62 -7.00 0.53
N VAL A 77 6.55 -6.13 0.16
CA VAL A 77 7.45 -5.41 1.08
C VAL A 77 6.97 -3.98 1.19
N ILE A 78 6.28 -3.67 2.30
CA ILE A 78 5.79 -2.34 2.60
C ILE A 78 6.96 -1.46 3.03
N HIS A 79 7.10 -0.30 2.40
CA HIS A 79 8.05 0.73 2.76
C HIS A 79 7.34 1.77 3.64
N LEU A 80 7.86 1.97 4.85
CA LEU A 80 7.37 2.97 5.79
C LEU A 80 8.48 3.97 6.12
N ALA A 81 8.10 5.21 6.37
CA ALA A 81 8.98 6.27 6.85
C ALA A 81 8.43 6.87 8.15
N ARG A 82 9.30 7.40 9.01
CA ARG A 82 8.88 8.23 10.16
C ARG A 82 8.30 9.54 9.63
N PHE A 83 7.17 9.94 10.20
CA PHE A 83 6.45 11.13 9.78
C PHE A 83 6.24 12.08 10.95
N GLY A 84 7.07 13.12 11.03
CA GLY A 84 7.09 14.07 12.14
C GLY A 84 8.48 14.19 12.75
N GLN A 85 8.54 14.65 14.00
CA GLN A 85 9.79 14.89 14.74
C GLN A 85 9.80 14.10 16.05
N GLY A 86 10.99 13.74 16.53
CA GLY A 86 11.21 13.06 17.80
C GLY A 86 11.03 11.54 17.73
N ASP A 87 11.36 10.85 18.83
CA ASP A 87 11.36 9.38 18.92
C ASP A 87 9.98 8.74 18.77
N ASP A 88 8.93 9.53 18.98
CA ASP A 88 7.53 9.16 18.82
C ASP A 88 6.93 9.68 17.50
N ALA A 89 7.76 10.04 16.51
CA ALA A 89 7.32 10.22 15.13
C ALA A 89 6.58 8.94 14.66
N PRO A 90 5.30 9.00 14.28
CA PRO A 90 4.60 7.80 13.83
C PRO A 90 5.17 7.28 12.50
N TRP A 91 4.92 6.01 12.21
CA TRP A 91 5.19 5.41 10.92
C TRP A 91 4.08 5.76 9.93
N GLU A 92 4.51 6.09 8.71
CA GLU A 92 3.66 6.29 7.57
C GLU A 92 4.06 5.30 6.48
N VAL A 93 3.10 4.61 5.88
CA VAL A 93 3.34 3.84 4.66
C VAL A 93 3.59 4.85 3.54
N VAL A 94 4.68 4.66 2.77
CA VAL A 94 5.05 5.53 1.65
C VAL A 94 5.06 4.80 0.30
N GLY A 95 4.89 3.49 0.30
CA GLY A 95 4.78 2.68 -0.91
C GLY A 95 5.14 1.23 -0.65
N THR A 96 5.37 0.47 -1.72
CA THR A 96 5.99 -0.86 -1.62
C THR A 96 7.26 -0.98 -2.44
N ARG A 97 8.09 -1.97 -2.12
CA ARG A 97 9.35 -2.27 -2.81
C ARG A 97 9.40 -3.75 -3.18
N ASP A 98 8.77 -4.07 -4.30
CA ASP A 98 8.56 -5.45 -4.72
C ASP A 98 9.31 -5.81 -6.01
N SER A 99 9.43 -7.12 -6.24
CA SER A 99 10.01 -7.69 -7.46
C SER A 99 9.03 -8.58 -8.24
N ARG A 100 8.03 -9.17 -7.57
CA ARG A 100 7.02 -10.03 -8.21
C ARG A 100 5.98 -9.20 -8.96
N LEU A 101 5.38 -8.20 -8.31
CA LEU A 101 4.44 -7.26 -8.91
C LEU A 101 4.95 -5.86 -8.57
N THR A 102 5.19 -5.03 -9.58
CA THR A 102 5.61 -3.64 -9.39
C THR A 102 4.57 -2.69 -9.95
N LEU A 103 4.49 -1.52 -9.33
CA LEU A 103 3.70 -0.39 -9.79
C LEU A 103 4.66 0.80 -9.94
N THR A 104 5.11 1.04 -11.17
CA THR A 104 6.13 2.06 -11.48
C THR A 104 5.56 3.28 -12.20
N GLN A 105 4.32 3.16 -12.68
CA GLN A 105 3.56 4.23 -13.29
C GLN A 105 2.19 4.31 -12.61
N PRO A 106 1.77 5.47 -12.11
CA PRO A 106 2.58 6.68 -11.93
C PRO A 106 3.68 6.51 -10.88
N LYS A 107 4.69 7.39 -10.89
CA LYS A 107 5.69 7.47 -9.82
C LYS A 107 5.06 8.01 -8.54
N TYR A 108 5.63 7.67 -7.39
CA TYR A 108 5.26 8.27 -6.11
C TYR A 108 5.29 9.81 -6.17
N GLY A 109 4.22 10.45 -5.69
CA GLY A 109 4.07 11.91 -5.65
C GLY A 109 3.77 12.59 -6.99
N ALA A 110 3.63 11.82 -8.08
CA ALA A 110 3.25 12.36 -9.38
C ALA A 110 1.90 13.09 -9.30
N ALA A 111 1.76 14.16 -10.09
CA ALA A 111 0.48 14.83 -10.29
C ALA A 111 -0.28 14.13 -11.43
N ALA A 112 -1.53 13.75 -11.21
CA ALA A 112 -2.35 13.14 -12.25
C ALA A 112 -3.84 13.39 -12.03
N SER A 113 -4.59 13.38 -13.14
CA SER A 113 -6.05 13.47 -13.17
C SER A 113 -6.65 12.13 -13.63
N SER A 114 -7.98 12.07 -13.66
CA SER A 114 -8.74 10.93 -14.15
C SER A 114 -9.05 11.11 -15.65
N PRO A 115 -8.87 10.09 -16.52
CA PRO A 115 -8.40 8.73 -16.23
C PRO A 115 -6.89 8.66 -16.00
N LEU A 116 -6.48 7.76 -15.10
CA LEU A 116 -5.10 7.55 -14.70
C LEU A 116 -4.50 6.32 -15.40
N THR A 117 -3.38 6.49 -16.10
CA THR A 117 -2.58 5.36 -16.59
C THR A 117 -1.76 4.76 -15.45
N VAL A 118 -1.95 3.47 -15.18
CA VAL A 118 -1.25 2.70 -14.14
C VAL A 118 -0.54 1.53 -14.77
N GLY A 119 0.68 1.23 -14.34
CA GLY A 119 1.45 0.12 -14.87
C GLY A 119 2.74 -0.19 -14.12
N GLY A 120 3.36 -1.29 -14.52
CA GLY A 120 4.62 -1.76 -13.97
C GLY A 120 5.04 -3.07 -14.59
N ARG A 121 5.57 -3.98 -13.78
CA ARG A 121 6.02 -5.32 -14.22
C ARG A 121 5.45 -6.40 -13.32
N ILE A 122 5.25 -7.59 -13.87
CA ILE A 122 4.82 -8.77 -13.12
C ILE A 122 5.68 -9.99 -13.48
N THR A 123 5.90 -10.86 -12.50
CA THR A 123 6.43 -12.20 -12.69
C THR A 123 5.42 -13.21 -12.11
N GLY A 124 4.90 -14.08 -12.96
CA GLY A 124 3.84 -15.03 -12.59
C GLY A 124 3.31 -15.78 -13.80
N VAL A 125 2.39 -16.72 -13.61
CA VAL A 125 1.74 -17.47 -14.69
C VAL A 125 0.28 -17.06 -14.72
N ASP A 126 -0.20 -16.61 -15.89
CA ASP A 126 -1.61 -16.27 -16.15
C ASP A 126 -2.29 -15.44 -15.04
N GLU A 127 -1.68 -14.29 -14.75
CA GLU A 127 -2.09 -13.38 -13.69
C GLU A 127 -3.19 -12.43 -14.17
N ALA A 128 -4.17 -12.18 -13.30
CA ALA A 128 -5.18 -11.15 -13.50
C ALA A 128 -4.92 -10.02 -12.50
N ILE A 129 -4.47 -8.87 -13.01
CA ILE A 129 -4.21 -7.71 -12.15
C ILE A 129 -5.51 -6.93 -11.94
N ARG A 130 -5.78 -6.62 -10.68
CA ARG A 130 -6.78 -5.65 -10.24
C ARG A 130 -6.08 -4.37 -9.80
N VAL A 131 -6.60 -3.24 -10.26
CA VAL A 131 -6.16 -1.90 -9.84
C VAL A 131 -7.31 -1.20 -9.13
N ASP A 132 -7.08 -0.77 -7.90
CA ASP A 132 -7.98 0.10 -7.13
C ASP A 132 -7.33 1.48 -6.91
N VAL A 133 -8.14 2.53 -6.98
CA VAL A 133 -7.79 3.86 -6.49
C VAL A 133 -8.55 4.09 -5.19
N ARG A 134 -7.83 4.44 -4.11
CA ARG A 134 -8.37 4.61 -2.75
C ARG A 134 -8.00 5.96 -2.15
N GLN A 135 -8.79 6.42 -1.19
CA GLN A 135 -8.51 7.62 -0.41
C GLN A 135 -8.26 7.28 1.06
N ALA A 136 -7.18 7.81 1.64
CA ALA A 136 -6.77 7.51 3.01
C ALA A 136 -7.76 8.01 4.06
N SER A 137 -8.31 9.23 3.91
CA SER A 137 -9.21 9.83 4.94
C SER A 137 -10.50 9.05 5.18
N THR A 138 -11.01 8.35 4.17
CA THR A 138 -12.31 7.66 4.23
C THR A 138 -12.20 6.14 4.07
N GLY A 139 -11.05 5.62 3.61
CA GLY A 139 -10.92 4.25 3.14
C GLY A 139 -11.67 3.96 1.83
N ALA A 140 -12.33 4.96 1.24
CA ALA A 140 -13.21 4.76 0.10
C ALA A 140 -12.42 4.32 -1.15
N ARG A 141 -13.00 3.39 -1.89
CA ARG A 141 -12.54 2.99 -3.21
C ARG A 141 -13.18 3.90 -4.26
N LEU A 142 -12.37 4.76 -4.87
CA LEU A 142 -12.78 5.81 -5.81
C LEU A 142 -12.91 5.31 -7.25
N GLY A 143 -12.27 4.18 -7.57
CA GLY A 143 -12.28 3.57 -8.89
C GLY A 143 -11.62 2.20 -8.89
N THR A 144 -12.04 1.34 -9.83
CA THR A 144 -11.51 -0.02 -10.01
C THR A 144 -11.42 -0.37 -11.48
N VAL A 145 -10.34 -1.04 -11.84
CA VAL A 145 -10.25 -1.88 -13.04
C VAL A 145 -9.80 -3.28 -12.61
N SER A 146 -10.39 -4.30 -13.21
CA SER A 146 -10.08 -5.70 -12.89
C SER A 146 -9.86 -6.51 -14.16
N GLY A 147 -9.22 -7.67 -14.01
CA GLY A 147 -9.00 -8.58 -15.14
C GLY A 147 -7.99 -8.05 -16.16
N VAL A 148 -7.01 -7.24 -15.74
CA VAL A 148 -5.91 -6.82 -16.62
C VAL A 148 -5.02 -8.04 -16.82
N PRO A 149 -4.96 -8.61 -18.05
CA PRO A 149 -4.21 -9.82 -18.30
C PRO A 149 -2.71 -9.52 -18.20
N ALA A 150 -1.99 -10.34 -17.43
CA ALA A 150 -0.55 -10.23 -17.29
C ALA A 150 0.04 -11.61 -16.97
N GLY A 151 1.36 -11.75 -17.05
CA GLY A 151 2.01 -13.05 -16.82
C GLY A 151 3.27 -13.19 -17.66
N GLY A 152 4.11 -14.16 -17.31
CA GLY A 152 5.47 -14.33 -17.82
C GLY A 152 6.52 -13.81 -16.84
N GLN A 153 7.78 -13.76 -17.28
CA GLN A 153 8.89 -13.29 -16.45
C GLN A 153 9.10 -11.79 -16.63
N ALA A 154 8.95 -11.04 -15.53
CA ALA A 154 9.07 -9.59 -15.50
C ALA A 154 8.36 -8.90 -16.68
N GLN A 155 7.17 -9.35 -17.07
CA GLN A 155 6.46 -8.79 -18.21
C GLN A 155 5.83 -7.44 -17.85
N PRO A 156 5.84 -6.45 -18.77
CA PRO A 156 5.18 -5.18 -18.53
C PRO A 156 3.66 -5.36 -18.51
N TRP A 157 2.99 -4.57 -17.68
CA TRP A 157 1.53 -4.44 -17.68
C TRP A 157 1.15 -2.97 -17.58
N SER A 158 0.00 -2.60 -18.14
CA SER A 158 -0.53 -1.25 -18.08
C SER A 158 -2.05 -1.26 -18.29
N THR A 159 -2.75 -0.31 -17.66
CA THR A 159 -4.18 -0.08 -17.84
C THR A 159 -4.52 1.39 -17.55
N GLN A 160 -5.75 1.80 -17.88
CA GLN A 160 -6.31 3.08 -17.47
C GLN A 160 -7.41 2.86 -16.44
N VAL A 161 -7.34 3.55 -15.30
CA VAL A 161 -8.38 3.55 -14.27
C VAL A 161 -9.04 4.92 -14.20
N THR A 162 -10.36 4.95 -14.36
CA THR A 162 -11.17 6.13 -14.06
C THR A 162 -11.52 6.10 -12.58
N PHE A 163 -11.31 7.22 -11.90
CA PHE A 163 -11.74 7.44 -10.52
C PHE A 163 -12.48 8.78 -10.40
N GLN A 164 -13.32 8.91 -9.39
CA GLN A 164 -14.12 10.12 -9.10
C GLN A 164 -14.30 10.31 -7.60
N GLY A 165 -14.69 11.52 -7.19
CA GLY A 165 -15.05 11.80 -5.79
C GLY A 165 -13.87 11.87 -4.82
N ALA A 166 -12.64 12.10 -5.31
CA ALA A 166 -11.51 12.41 -4.45
C ALA A 166 -11.77 13.74 -3.72
N THR A 167 -11.65 13.73 -2.40
CA THR A 167 -11.72 14.92 -1.55
C THR A 167 -10.37 15.24 -0.91
N ASP A 168 -9.45 14.28 -0.88
CA ASP A 168 -8.07 14.48 -0.44
C ASP A 168 -7.19 14.85 -1.64
N PRO A 169 -6.15 15.68 -1.44
CA PRO A 169 -5.18 16.00 -2.50
C PRO A 169 -4.28 14.81 -2.87
N VAL A 170 -4.30 13.73 -2.08
CA VAL A 170 -3.50 12.52 -2.28
C VAL A 170 -4.41 11.30 -2.31
N ILE A 171 -4.22 10.46 -3.32
CA ILE A 171 -4.90 9.16 -3.46
C ILE A 171 -3.86 8.03 -3.54
N VAL A 172 -4.27 6.84 -3.13
CA VAL A 172 -3.47 5.62 -3.15
C VAL A 172 -3.88 4.78 -4.35
N VAL A 173 -2.92 4.37 -5.17
CA VAL A 173 -3.13 3.41 -6.26
C VAL A 173 -2.60 2.06 -5.79
N VAL A 174 -3.43 1.04 -5.91
CA VAL A 174 -3.16 -0.31 -5.44
C VAL A 174 -3.28 -1.25 -6.63
N ALA A 175 -2.21 -1.97 -6.96
CA ALA A 175 -2.25 -3.11 -7.88
C ALA A 175 -2.18 -4.39 -7.07
N SER A 176 -3.02 -5.38 -7.39
CA SER A 176 -3.04 -6.68 -6.72
C SER A 176 -3.31 -7.79 -7.72
N THR A 177 -2.84 -8.99 -7.40
CA THR A 177 -3.11 -10.20 -8.16
C THR A 177 -3.11 -11.41 -7.22
N GLY A 178 -3.70 -12.51 -7.66
CA GLY A 178 -3.91 -13.73 -6.87
C GLY A 178 -4.92 -14.66 -7.54
N GLY A 179 -5.44 -15.61 -6.78
CA GLY A 179 -6.46 -16.56 -7.22
C GLY A 179 -6.00 -18.01 -7.34
N HIS A 180 -4.73 -18.33 -7.04
CA HIS A 180 -4.23 -19.71 -7.05
C HIS A 180 -4.38 -20.39 -5.69
N TYR A 181 -3.90 -19.73 -4.64
CA TYR A 181 -3.93 -20.14 -3.25
C TYR A 181 -4.93 -19.32 -2.43
N GLN A 182 -5.09 -18.04 -2.76
CA GLN A 182 -5.98 -17.09 -2.06
C GLN A 182 -6.34 -15.87 -2.92
N GLY A 183 -7.17 -14.96 -2.41
CA GLY A 183 -7.67 -13.80 -3.15
C GLY A 183 -6.55 -12.85 -3.63
N VAL A 184 -5.59 -12.55 -2.76
CA VAL A 184 -4.42 -11.71 -3.03
C VAL A 184 -3.15 -12.49 -2.71
N GLU A 185 -2.24 -12.58 -3.65
CA GLU A 185 -0.95 -13.26 -3.49
C GLU A 185 0.23 -12.31 -3.63
N ALA A 186 0.04 -11.20 -4.35
CA ALA A 186 0.99 -10.12 -4.45
C ALA A 186 0.26 -8.79 -4.65
N PHE A 187 0.82 -7.72 -4.10
CA PHE A 187 0.32 -6.37 -4.33
C PHE A 187 1.45 -5.35 -4.35
N ALA A 188 1.18 -4.20 -4.97
CA ALA A 188 2.06 -3.05 -4.97
C ALA A 188 1.24 -1.77 -4.81
N VAL A 189 1.80 -0.77 -4.12
CA VAL A 189 1.11 0.51 -3.89
C VAL A 189 1.99 1.71 -4.20
N THR A 190 1.35 2.78 -4.65
CA THR A 190 1.96 4.12 -4.74
C THR A 190 0.94 5.19 -4.35
N ALA A 191 1.42 6.39 -4.06
CA ALA A 191 0.57 7.57 -3.84
C ALA A 191 0.79 8.59 -4.94
N ILE A 192 -0.28 9.27 -5.35
CA ILE A 192 -0.21 10.40 -6.29
C ILE A 192 -0.97 11.59 -5.75
N ARG A 193 -0.66 12.76 -6.31
CA ARG A 193 -1.40 13.99 -6.09
C ARG A 193 -2.47 14.16 -7.16
N THR A 194 -3.71 14.38 -6.75
CA THR A 194 -4.79 14.68 -7.67
C THR A 194 -4.63 16.11 -8.20
N VAL A 195 -4.84 16.28 -9.50
CA VAL A 195 -4.98 17.60 -10.13
C VAL A 195 -6.29 17.66 -10.89
N ASP A 196 -6.90 18.84 -10.88
CA ASP A 196 -8.16 19.13 -11.59
C ASP A 196 -7.96 19.18 -13.12
#